data_AF-A0A528TXF2-F1
#
_entry.id   AF-A0A528TXF2-F1
#
_cell.length_a   1.000
_cell.length_b   1.000
_cell.length_c   1.000
_cell.angle_alpha   90.00
_cell.angle_beta   90.00
_cell.angle_gamma   90.00
#
_symmetry.space_group_name_H-M   'P 1'
#
loop_
_entity.id
_entity.type
_entity.pdbx_description
1 polymer ?
#
loop_
_entity_poly.entity_id
_entity_poly.type
_entity_poly.pdbx_seq_one_letter_code
_entity_poly.pdbx_strand_id
1 'polypeptide(L)'
;MRGRIVEAHEAARFLERHCRGGTALELGIGSGRVAIPLSEQRVRVEGIDNSDSMLKLLASRTNTIKAWKGDIGNFTCADRYDTIYCVYNTFLLLFTREAQVACLRSAASALSQEGTLVMEFDVPSLNGFIDGQKTTTLLVDHENT
;
A
#
# COMPACT_ATOMS: atom_id res chain seq x y z
N MET A 1 17.74 -8.42 2.08
CA MET A 1 16.39 -8.90 2.46
C MET A 1 15.93 -8.47 3.87
N ARG A 2 16.84 -8.34 4.85
CA ARG A 2 16.54 -7.95 6.25
C ARG A 2 15.95 -6.53 6.41
N GLY A 3 16.39 -5.55 5.60
CA GLY A 3 15.86 -4.18 5.63
C GLY A 3 14.37 -4.08 5.29
N ARG A 4 13.94 -4.75 4.20
CA ARG A 4 12.54 -4.74 3.73
C ARG A 4 11.52 -5.32 4.73
N ILE A 5 11.94 -6.21 5.64
CA ILE A 5 11.08 -6.77 6.70
C ILE A 5 10.95 -5.80 7.86
N VAL A 6 12.06 -5.14 8.26
CA VAL A 6 12.05 -4.13 9.33
C VAL A 6 11.17 -2.95 8.92
N GLU A 7 11.31 -2.47 7.68
CA GLU A 7 10.48 -1.42 7.10
C GLU A 7 8.98 -1.78 7.12
N ALA A 8 8.63 -3.03 6.83
CA ALA A 8 7.23 -3.47 6.85
C ALA A 8 6.60 -3.43 8.26
N HIS A 9 7.36 -3.81 9.29
CA HIS A 9 6.89 -3.75 10.68
C HIS A 9 6.82 -2.31 11.19
N GLU A 10 7.72 -1.44 10.75
CA GLU A 10 7.65 -0.01 11.06
C GLU A 10 6.45 0.66 10.40
N ALA A 11 6.19 0.36 9.13
CA ALA A 11 4.98 0.80 8.44
C ALA A 11 3.71 0.32 9.16
N ALA A 12 3.65 -0.97 9.55
CA ALA A 12 2.52 -1.51 10.31
C ALA A 12 2.33 -0.79 11.65
N ARG A 13 3.40 -0.56 12.42
CA ARG A 13 3.34 0.22 13.68
C ARG A 13 2.92 1.68 13.46
N PHE A 14 3.30 2.29 12.34
CA PHE A 14 2.84 3.61 11.99
C PHE A 14 1.33 3.61 11.73
N LEU A 15 0.85 2.65 10.93
CA LEU A 15 -0.55 2.53 10.53
C LEU A 15 -1.47 2.18 11.70
N GLU A 16 -1.04 1.33 12.63
CA GLU A 16 -1.85 0.93 13.79
C GLU A 16 -2.35 2.13 14.60
N ARG A 17 -1.48 3.15 14.78
CA ARG A 17 -1.84 4.40 15.48
C ARG A 17 -2.97 5.17 14.80
N HIS A 18 -3.12 5.02 13.49
CA HIS A 18 -4.20 5.62 12.71
C HIS A 18 -5.44 4.73 12.67
N CYS A 19 -5.25 3.41 12.71
CA CYS A 19 -6.34 2.44 12.68
C CYS A 19 -7.15 2.42 13.99
N ARG A 20 -6.56 2.82 15.13
CA ARG A 20 -7.23 2.86 16.46
C ARG A 20 -7.91 1.52 16.85
N GLY A 21 -7.36 0.39 16.40
CA GLY A 21 -7.96 -0.95 16.58
C GLY A 21 -9.19 -1.25 15.71
N GLY A 22 -9.49 -0.38 14.75
CA GLY A 22 -10.62 -0.47 13.82
C GLY A 22 -10.34 -1.29 12.55
N THR A 23 -11.02 -0.93 11.47
CA THR A 23 -10.92 -1.62 10.17
C THR A 23 -9.99 -0.88 9.20
N ALA A 24 -9.22 -1.64 8.43
CA ALA A 24 -8.30 -1.07 7.44
C ALA A 24 -8.40 -1.75 6.07
N LEU A 25 -8.19 -0.97 5.00
CA LEU A 25 -8.11 -1.45 3.62
C LEU A 25 -6.75 -1.09 3.00
N GLU A 26 -6.00 -2.09 2.51
CA GLU A 26 -4.79 -1.88 1.71
C GLU A 26 -5.13 -1.82 0.21
N LEU A 27 -4.76 -0.72 -0.44
CA LEU A 27 -4.84 -0.55 -1.89
C LEU A 27 -3.55 -1.08 -2.53
N GLY A 28 -3.68 -2.11 -3.36
CA GLY A 28 -2.54 -2.88 -3.90
C GLY A 28 -1.88 -3.73 -2.83
N ILE A 29 -2.67 -4.58 -2.17
CA ILE A 29 -2.23 -5.41 -1.04
C ILE A 29 -1.07 -6.36 -1.39
N GLY A 30 -0.92 -6.70 -2.67
CA GLY A 30 0.10 -7.61 -3.14
C GLY A 30 0.08 -8.94 -2.39
N SER A 31 1.21 -9.27 -1.77
CA SER A 31 1.41 -10.50 -0.99
C SER A 31 1.26 -10.29 0.52
N GLY A 32 0.68 -9.15 0.93
CA GLY A 32 0.40 -8.80 2.32
C GLY A 32 1.62 -8.39 3.13
N ARG A 33 2.64 -7.79 2.50
CA ARG A 33 3.88 -7.39 3.19
C ARG A 33 3.59 -6.50 4.42
N VAL A 34 2.64 -5.58 4.31
CA VAL A 34 2.23 -4.69 5.41
C VAL A 34 0.92 -5.14 6.05
N ALA A 35 -0.06 -5.61 5.27
CA ALA A 35 -1.32 -6.13 5.82
C ALA A 35 -1.15 -7.24 6.87
N ILE A 36 -0.25 -8.22 6.66
CA ILE A 36 -0.05 -9.33 7.60
C ILE A 36 0.44 -8.81 8.96
N PRO A 37 1.58 -8.10 9.08
CA PRO A 37 2.03 -7.59 10.38
C PRO A 37 1.08 -6.54 10.99
N LEU A 38 0.27 -5.83 10.19
CA LEU A 38 -0.77 -4.95 10.71
C LEU A 38 -1.94 -5.73 11.33
N SER A 39 -2.36 -6.84 10.69
CA SER A 39 -3.42 -7.71 11.22
C SER A 39 -3.05 -8.37 12.56
N GLU A 40 -1.76 -8.65 12.76
CA GLU A 40 -1.22 -9.16 14.03
C GLU A 40 -1.37 -8.15 15.18
N GLN A 41 -1.54 -6.87 14.88
CA GLN A 41 -1.79 -5.78 15.84
C GLN A 41 -3.29 -5.57 16.12
N ARG A 42 -4.12 -6.60 15.89
CA ARG A 42 -5.59 -6.60 16.12
C ARG A 42 -6.38 -5.63 15.25
N VAL A 43 -5.81 -5.15 14.15
CA VAL A 43 -6.52 -4.39 13.13
C VAL A 43 -7.19 -5.37 12.16
N ARG A 44 -8.48 -5.18 11.84
CA ARG A 44 -9.15 -5.98 10.80
C ARG A 44 -8.73 -5.43 9.43
N VAL A 45 -7.79 -6.12 8.78
CA VAL A 45 -7.28 -5.71 7.47
C VAL A 45 -7.98 -6.47 6.34
N GLU A 46 -8.39 -5.74 5.31
CA GLU A 46 -8.78 -6.27 4.01
C GLU A 46 -7.92 -5.64 2.90
N GLY A 47 -7.98 -6.18 1.69
CA GLY A 47 -7.16 -5.66 0.59
C GLY A 47 -7.72 -5.87 -0.81
N ILE A 48 -7.29 -5.00 -1.71
CA ILE A 48 -7.58 -5.07 -3.14
C ILE A 48 -6.26 -5.13 -3.91
N ASP A 49 -6.19 -5.99 -4.92
CA ASP A 49 -5.05 -6.04 -5.86
C ASP A 49 -5.55 -6.46 -7.25
N ASN A 50 -4.90 -6.00 -8.32
CA ASN A 50 -5.31 -6.39 -9.69
C ASN A 50 -4.65 -7.71 -10.15
N SER A 51 -3.66 -8.22 -9.39
CA SER A 51 -2.86 -9.38 -9.73
C SER A 51 -3.33 -10.65 -9.03
N ASP A 52 -3.87 -11.59 -9.82
CA ASP A 52 -4.24 -12.92 -9.33
C ASP A 52 -3.06 -13.67 -8.70
N SER A 53 -1.85 -13.50 -9.24
CA SER A 53 -0.67 -14.20 -8.72
C SER A 53 -0.27 -13.68 -7.33
N MET A 54 -0.41 -12.36 -7.10
CA MET A 54 -0.15 -11.75 -5.80
C MET A 54 -1.20 -12.17 -4.78
N LEU A 55 -2.49 -12.18 -5.15
CA LEU A 55 -3.57 -12.66 -4.27
C LEU A 55 -3.42 -14.14 -3.91
N LYS A 56 -2.99 -14.99 -4.85
CA LYS A 56 -2.65 -16.40 -4.56
C LYS A 56 -1.50 -16.52 -3.57
N LEU A 57 -0.47 -15.67 -3.70
CA LEU A 57 0.67 -15.64 -2.78
C LEU A 57 0.27 -15.10 -1.39
N LEU A 58 -0.64 -14.14 -1.32
CA LEU A 58 -1.23 -13.70 -0.04
C LEU A 58 -1.97 -14.86 0.65
N ALA A 59 -2.84 -15.55 -0.10
CA ALA A 59 -3.63 -16.67 0.43
C ALA A 59 -2.78 -17.86 0.89
N SER A 60 -1.58 -18.06 0.33
CA SER A 60 -0.66 -19.10 0.83
C SER A 60 0.08 -18.71 2.11
N ARG A 61 0.08 -17.42 2.48
CA ARG A 61 0.75 -16.89 3.68
C ARG A 61 -0.21 -16.69 4.85
N THR A 62 -1.48 -16.41 4.57
CA THR A 62 -2.49 -16.15 5.59
C THR A 62 -3.89 -16.48 5.09
N ASN A 63 -4.76 -16.89 6.01
CA ASN A 63 -6.19 -17.09 5.78
C ASN A 63 -7.06 -16.09 6.57
N THR A 64 -6.44 -15.14 7.29
CA THR A 64 -7.15 -14.18 8.17
C THR A 64 -7.52 -12.88 7.45
N ILE A 65 -6.79 -12.54 6.39
CA ILE A 65 -7.03 -11.33 5.58
C ILE A 65 -7.90 -11.68 4.39
N LYS A 66 -9.03 -10.97 4.26
CA LYS A 66 -9.86 -11.02 3.06
C LYS A 66 -9.28 -10.09 2.03
N ALA A 67 -9.03 -10.60 0.83
CA ALA A 67 -8.62 -9.78 -0.30
C ALA A 67 -9.38 -10.17 -1.56
N TRP A 68 -9.60 -9.21 -2.45
CA TRP A 68 -10.31 -9.43 -3.70
C TRP A 68 -9.57 -8.81 -4.88
N LYS A 69 -9.85 -9.34 -6.07
CA LYS A 69 -9.31 -8.81 -7.31
C LYS A 69 -10.05 -7.54 -7.71
N GLY A 70 -9.32 -6.47 -8.01
CA GLY A 70 -9.93 -5.25 -8.53
C GLY A 70 -8.91 -4.18 -8.91
N ASP A 71 -9.41 -3.12 -9.55
CA ASP A 71 -8.62 -1.94 -9.92
C ASP A 71 -8.80 -0.85 -8.87
N ILE A 72 -7.71 -0.38 -8.28
CA ILE A 72 -7.74 0.69 -7.27
C ILE A 72 -8.12 2.05 -7.88
N GLY A 73 -8.04 2.21 -9.21
CA GLY A 73 -8.53 3.38 -9.93
C GLY A 73 -10.06 3.50 -9.92
N ASN A 74 -10.78 2.41 -9.66
CA ASN A 74 -12.24 2.42 -9.60
C ASN A 74 -12.76 1.21 -8.82
N PHE A 75 -12.99 1.38 -7.51
CA PHE A 75 -13.51 0.32 -6.64
C PHE A 75 -14.65 0.82 -5.76
N THR A 76 -15.47 -0.11 -5.30
CA THR A 76 -16.54 0.13 -4.33
C THR A 76 -16.45 -0.88 -3.20
N CYS A 77 -16.83 -0.45 -2.01
CA CYS A 77 -16.86 -1.29 -0.82
C CYS A 77 -18.26 -1.25 -0.21
N ALA A 78 -18.76 -2.40 0.24
CA ALA A 78 -20.00 -2.48 1.00
C ALA A 78 -19.82 -1.86 2.39
N ASP A 79 -18.69 -2.17 3.04
CA ASP A 79 -18.32 -1.64 4.34
C ASP A 79 -17.58 -0.29 4.21
N ARG A 80 -17.39 0.37 5.36
CA ARG A 80 -16.52 1.54 5.52
C ARG A 80 -15.29 1.19 6.36
N TYR A 81 -14.19 1.90 6.12
CA TYR A 81 -12.91 1.67 6.79
C TYR A 81 -12.47 2.88 7.60
N ASP A 82 -11.88 2.64 8.77
CA ASP A 82 -11.29 3.68 9.61
C ASP A 82 -9.93 4.14 9.07
N THR A 83 -9.24 3.26 8.35
CA THR A 83 -8.01 3.63 7.63
C THR A 83 -7.96 2.96 6.27
N ILE A 84 -7.73 3.74 5.22
CA ILE A 84 -7.34 3.20 3.91
C ILE A 84 -5.88 3.58 3.71
N TYR A 85 -5.06 2.64 3.23
CA TYR A 85 -3.65 2.92 2.99
C TYR A 85 -3.17 2.37 1.64
N CYS A 86 -2.25 3.10 1.03
CA CYS A 86 -1.62 2.78 -0.26
C CYS A 86 -0.12 3.03 -0.13
N VAL A 87 0.65 1.96 0.04
CA VAL A 87 2.06 2.01 0.43
C VAL A 87 2.99 1.58 -0.70
N TYR A 88 4.28 1.90 -0.58
CA TYR A 88 5.33 1.51 -1.51
C TYR A 88 5.09 1.93 -2.97
N ASN A 89 4.75 3.20 -3.19
CA ASN A 89 4.56 3.82 -4.51
C ASN A 89 3.40 3.26 -5.35
N THR A 90 2.53 2.40 -4.79
CA THR A 90 1.43 1.78 -5.53
C THR A 90 0.52 2.80 -6.22
N PHE A 91 0.23 3.94 -5.58
CA PHE A 91 -0.59 4.99 -6.19
C PHE A 91 0.02 5.57 -7.49
N LEU A 92 1.35 5.61 -7.59
CA LEU A 92 2.07 6.11 -8.77
C LEU A 92 1.98 5.16 -9.97
N LEU A 93 1.52 3.91 -9.76
CA LEU A 93 1.24 2.96 -10.85
C LEU A 93 -0.07 3.28 -11.59
N LEU A 94 -0.86 4.24 -11.10
CA LEU A 94 -1.96 4.83 -11.86
C LEU A 94 -1.41 5.90 -12.79
N PHE A 95 -1.26 5.55 -14.07
CA PHE A 95 -0.54 6.36 -15.06
C PHE A 95 -1.27 7.61 -15.56
N THR A 96 -2.53 7.80 -15.19
CA THR A 96 -3.30 8.98 -15.58
C THR A 96 -3.76 9.73 -14.35
N ARG A 97 -3.82 11.06 -14.47
CA ARG A 97 -4.40 11.92 -13.44
C ARG A 97 -5.83 11.53 -13.15
N GLU A 98 -6.59 11.17 -14.18
CA GLU A 98 -7.99 10.76 -14.08
C GLU A 98 -8.13 9.51 -13.22
N ALA A 99 -7.27 8.50 -13.42
CA ALA A 99 -7.25 7.29 -12.61
C ALA A 99 -6.83 7.57 -11.16
N GLN A 100 -5.83 8.42 -10.96
CA GLN A 100 -5.41 8.87 -9.62
C GLN A 100 -6.54 9.58 -8.86
N VAL A 101 -7.24 10.51 -9.52
CA VAL A 101 -8.40 11.20 -8.94
C VAL A 101 -9.55 10.23 -8.65
N ALA A 102 -9.81 9.27 -9.54
CA ALA A 102 -10.84 8.26 -9.36
C ALA A 102 -10.53 7.31 -8.18
N CYS A 103 -9.26 6.92 -8.00
CA CYS A 103 -8.80 6.19 -6.81
C CYS A 103 -9.06 6.97 -5.53
N LEU A 104 -8.68 8.26 -5.48
CA LEU A 104 -8.92 9.12 -4.31
C LEU A 104 -10.42 9.27 -3.99
N ARG A 105 -11.28 9.38 -5.02
CA ARG A 105 -12.74 9.41 -4.84
C ARG A 105 -13.30 8.10 -4.30
N SER A 106 -12.80 6.98 -4.80
CA SER A 106 -13.19 5.64 -4.35
C SER A 106 -12.78 5.43 -2.87
N ALA A 107 -11.55 5.79 -2.52
CA ALA A 107 -11.05 5.77 -1.14
C ALA A 107 -11.89 6.68 -0.23
N ALA A 108 -12.13 7.93 -0.62
CA ALA A 108 -12.95 8.86 0.17
C ALA A 108 -14.37 8.33 0.40
N SER A 109 -14.96 7.65 -0.59
CA SER A 109 -16.30 7.07 -0.48
C SER A 109 -16.33 5.82 0.41
N ALA A 110 -15.20 5.14 0.58
CA ALA A 110 -15.04 3.94 1.41
C ALA A 110 -14.56 4.25 2.84
N LEU A 111 -14.18 5.49 3.16
CA LEU A 111 -13.80 5.90 4.51
C LEU A 111 -15.01 6.10 5.45
N SER A 112 -14.84 5.78 6.72
CA SER A 112 -15.74 6.20 7.79
C SER A 112 -15.66 7.73 7.99
N GLN A 113 -16.59 8.31 8.74
CA GLN A 113 -16.68 9.77 8.91
C GLN A 113 -15.40 10.41 9.50
N GLU A 114 -14.70 9.69 10.37
CA GLU A 114 -13.42 10.09 10.97
C GLU A 114 -12.23 9.31 10.38
N GLY A 115 -12.46 8.63 9.25
CA GLY A 115 -11.48 7.76 8.63
C GLY A 115 -10.31 8.53 8.03
N THR A 116 -9.14 7.88 7.97
CA THR A 116 -7.92 8.47 7.42
C THR A 116 -7.45 7.73 6.17
N LEU A 117 -7.00 8.48 5.16
CA LEU A 117 -6.23 7.94 4.03
C LEU A 117 -4.74 8.16 4.28
N VAL A 118 -3.93 7.11 4.21
CA VAL A 118 -2.47 7.15 4.30
C VAL A 118 -1.85 6.75 2.96
N MET A 119 -0.89 7.52 2.47
CA MET A 119 -0.17 7.19 1.24
C MET A 119 1.34 7.35 1.44
N GLU A 120 2.10 6.43 0.85
CA GLU A 120 3.57 6.45 0.87
C GLU A 120 4.10 6.72 -0.54
N PHE A 121 5.00 7.70 -0.65
CA PHE A 121 5.66 8.08 -1.88
C PHE A 121 7.17 8.19 -1.64
N ASP A 122 7.95 7.67 -2.58
CA ASP A 122 9.36 8.05 -2.68
C ASP A 122 9.46 9.49 -3.19
N VAL A 123 10.16 10.33 -2.44
CA VAL A 123 10.37 11.74 -2.81
C VAL A 123 11.81 11.85 -3.31
N PRO A 124 12.02 12.02 -4.62
CA PRO A 124 13.37 12.04 -5.17
C PRO A 124 14.17 13.20 -4.59
N SER A 125 15.39 12.90 -4.13
CA SER A 125 16.29 13.94 -3.64
C SER A 125 16.71 14.87 -4.79
N LEU A 126 16.45 16.17 -4.60
CA LEU A 126 16.84 17.23 -5.55
C LEU A 126 18.34 17.54 -5.52
N ASN A 127 19.11 16.98 -4.57
CA ASN A 127 20.55 17.16 -4.56
C ASN A 127 21.19 16.53 -5.81
N GLY A 128 21.99 17.32 -6.51
CA GLY A 128 22.63 16.92 -7.78
C GLY A 128 21.69 16.98 -9.00
N PHE A 129 20.52 17.60 -8.87
CA PHE A 129 19.62 17.87 -10.01
C PHE A 129 20.05 19.18 -10.70
N ILE A 130 20.62 19.07 -11.89
CA ILE A 130 21.16 20.19 -12.68
C ILE A 130 20.50 20.14 -14.07
N ASP A 131 20.01 21.27 -14.56
CA ASP A 131 19.37 21.43 -15.88
C ASP A 131 18.28 20.39 -16.21
N GLY A 132 17.47 20.01 -15.22
CA GLY A 132 16.36 19.07 -15.41
C GLY A 132 16.76 17.60 -15.36
N GLN A 133 18.01 17.28 -14.99
CA GLN A 133 18.52 15.92 -14.97
C GLN A 133 19.32 15.63 -13.69
N LYS A 134 19.28 14.37 -13.24
CA LYS A 134 20.20 13.81 -12.24
C LYS A 134 20.69 12.45 -12.73
N THR A 135 22.00 12.23 -12.67
CA THR A 135 22.63 10.94 -13.00
C THR A 135 23.25 10.36 -11.74
N THR A 136 22.94 9.10 -11.42
CA THR A 136 23.53 8.37 -10.29
C THR A 136 24.11 7.06 -10.83
N THR A 137 25.28 6.66 -10.33
CA THR A 137 25.89 5.36 -10.64
C THR A 137 25.82 4.49 -9.40
N LEU A 138 25.21 3.32 -9.52
CA LEU A 138 25.21 2.27 -8.50
C LEU A 138 26.06 1.11 -9.03
N LEU A 139 27.01 0.64 -8.22
CA LEU A 139 27.69 -0.61 -8.52
C LEU A 139 26.68 -1.75 -8.32
N VAL A 140 26.48 -2.55 -9.37
CA VAL A 140 25.66 -3.75 -9.31
C VAL A 140 26.60 -4.93 -9.43
N ASP A 141 26.74 -5.71 -8.37
CA ASP A 141 27.46 -6.97 -8.35
C ASP A 141 26.48 -8.15 -8.29
N HIS A 142 27.01 -9.36 -8.51
CA HIS A 142 26.22 -10.59 -8.57
C HIS A 142 25.60 -10.99 -7.21
N GLU A 143 25.96 -10.33 -6.11
CA GLU A 143 25.39 -10.60 -4.78
C GLU A 143 24.11 -9.78 -4.50
N ASN A 144 23.79 -8.78 -5.34
CA ASN A 144 22.64 -7.88 -5.18
C ASN A 144 21.45 -8.14 -6.13
N THR A 145 21.50 -9.22 -6.92
CA THR A 145 20.36 -9.76 -7.71
C THR A 145 19.80 -11.02 -7.08
#